data_AF-A0A7S0AAD4-F1
#
_entry.id   AF-A0A7S0AAD4-F1
#
_cell.length_a   1.000
_cell.length_b   1.000
_cell.length_c   1.000
_cell.angle_alpha   90.00
_cell.angle_beta   90.00
_cell.angle_gamma   90.00
#
_symmetry.space_group_name_H-M   'P 1'
#
loop_
_entity.id
_entity.type
_entity.pdbx_description
1 polymer ?
#
loop_
_entity_poly.entity_id
_entity_poly.type
_entity_poly.pdbx_seq_one_letter_code
_entity_poly.pdbx_strand_id
1 'polypeptide(L)'
;GGTYVPSYEWAELPEGASVPPGLEVRLAVDGSGMRTARIPPSWRLLVVARPPASDSCRVDVARGMPLADVRAAVAASWRLAAEAVEALFLDDAPLAGGQAGGAAWALTVEQAGLFGRRVTCGVRVEQQPPGEDLAAQMNELEAAVSGVERALKAGQATAGQAHAELAQLEARLDRLQCHGIDSAGTAASALAADPEAARQMRRELTRRAELLHARL
;
A
#
# COMPACT_ATOMS: atom_id res chain seq x y z
N GLY A 1 34.35 -21.85 -11.05
CA GLY A 1 34.24 -20.97 -9.86
C GLY A 1 33.22 -21.58 -8.92
N GLY A 2 33.52 -21.68 -7.63
CA GLY A 2 32.56 -22.18 -6.64
C GLY A 2 31.42 -21.18 -6.42
N THR A 3 30.20 -21.68 -6.20
CA THR A 3 29.05 -20.84 -5.84
C THR A 3 29.07 -20.59 -4.33
N TYR A 4 29.15 -19.32 -3.94
CA TYR A 4 28.99 -18.93 -2.54
C TYR A 4 27.51 -18.84 -2.18
N VAL A 5 27.10 -19.47 -1.08
CA VAL A 5 25.74 -19.38 -0.53
C VAL A 5 25.74 -18.37 0.62
N PRO A 6 25.02 -17.23 0.51
CA PRO A 6 24.91 -16.26 1.58
C PRO A 6 24.47 -16.88 2.91
N SER A 7 25.16 -16.51 4.00
CA SER A 7 24.80 -16.91 5.37
C SER A 7 25.03 -15.75 6.34
N TYR A 8 24.40 -15.80 7.52
CA TYR A 8 24.60 -14.78 8.57
C TYR A 8 25.93 -14.93 9.32
N GLU A 9 26.60 -16.08 9.19
CA GLU A 9 27.93 -16.32 9.74
C GLU A 9 29.01 -15.95 8.71
N TRP A 10 30.19 -15.60 9.22
CA TRP A 10 31.34 -15.39 8.33
C TRP A 10 31.74 -16.71 7.67
N ALA A 11 31.69 -16.74 6.34
CA ALA A 11 32.08 -17.90 5.55
C ALA A 11 33.15 -17.51 4.52
N GLU A 12 34.06 -18.44 4.25
CA GLU A 12 35.11 -18.26 3.24
C GLU A 12 34.50 -18.22 1.84
N LEU A 13 34.94 -17.25 1.04
CA LEU A 13 34.61 -17.12 -0.37
C LEU A 13 35.62 -17.93 -1.18
N PRO A 14 35.18 -18.86 -2.03
CA PRO A 14 36.07 -19.56 -2.95
C PRO A 14 36.86 -18.57 -3.81
N GLU A 15 38.09 -18.92 -4.17
CA GLU A 15 38.90 -18.09 -5.05
C GLU A 15 38.18 -17.84 -6.38
N GLY A 16 38.13 -16.57 -6.79
CA GLY A 16 37.42 -16.13 -7.99
C GLY A 16 35.88 -16.12 -7.89
N ALA A 17 35.28 -16.43 -6.74
CA ALA A 17 33.83 -16.30 -6.56
C ALA A 17 33.39 -14.83 -6.61
N SER A 18 32.29 -14.56 -7.31
CA SER A 18 31.61 -13.27 -7.25
C SER A 18 30.85 -13.14 -5.93
N VAL A 19 30.87 -11.95 -5.34
CA VAL A 19 30.16 -11.67 -4.10
C VAL A 19 28.81 -11.04 -4.46
N PRO A 20 27.68 -11.66 -4.06
CA PRO A 20 26.36 -11.03 -4.20
C PRO A 20 26.32 -9.63 -3.59
N PRO A 21 25.61 -8.67 -4.20
CA PRO A 21 25.47 -7.32 -3.66
C PRO A 21 24.78 -7.37 -2.28
N GLY A 22 25.18 -6.47 -1.38
CA GLY A 22 24.59 -6.33 -0.05
C GLY A 22 25.20 -7.21 1.05
N LEU A 23 26.22 -8.01 0.74
CA LEU A 23 27.00 -8.74 1.75
C LEU A 23 28.07 -7.86 2.41
N GLU A 24 28.35 -8.10 3.68
CA GLU A 24 29.56 -7.61 4.33
C GLU A 24 30.74 -8.49 3.89
N VAL A 25 31.85 -7.87 3.49
CA VAL A 25 33.07 -8.58 3.07
C VAL A 25 34.23 -8.16 3.95
N ARG A 26 35.01 -9.14 4.39
CA ARG A 26 36.30 -8.94 5.06
C ARG A 26 37.42 -9.44 4.16
N LEU A 27 38.43 -8.59 4.00
CA LEU A 27 39.67 -8.88 3.28
C LEU A 27 40.81 -8.86 4.29
N ALA A 28 41.79 -9.75 4.14
CA ALA A 28 43.02 -9.66 4.89
C ALA A 28 43.79 -8.38 4.48
N VAL A 29 44.44 -7.73 5.44
CA VAL A 29 45.12 -6.43 5.24
C VAL A 29 46.27 -6.53 4.23
N ASP A 30 46.93 -7.68 4.16
CA ASP A 30 48.01 -8.00 3.24
C ASP A 30 47.52 -8.42 1.84
N GLY A 31 46.20 -8.56 1.64
CA GLY A 31 45.60 -9.04 0.40
C GLY A 31 45.88 -10.52 0.09
N SER A 32 46.60 -11.25 0.94
CA SER A 32 47.04 -12.63 0.71
C SER A 32 46.22 -13.68 1.48
N GLY A 33 45.12 -13.27 2.12
CA GLY A 33 44.25 -14.16 2.89
C GLY A 33 42.94 -14.56 2.20
N MET A 34 42.27 -15.55 2.80
CA MET A 34 40.91 -15.94 2.43
C MET A 34 39.95 -14.76 2.59
N ARG A 35 39.19 -14.46 1.52
CA ARG A 35 38.10 -13.49 1.57
C ARG A 35 36.96 -14.13 2.35
N THR A 36 36.37 -13.43 3.31
CA THR A 36 35.17 -13.92 4.00
C THR A 36 34.01 -12.97 3.76
N ALA A 37 32.79 -13.52 3.72
CA ALA A 37 31.57 -12.75 3.58
C ALA A 37 30.50 -13.21 4.57
N ARG A 38 29.53 -12.33 4.85
CA ARG A 38 28.29 -12.67 5.54
C ARG A 38 27.15 -11.71 5.16
N ILE A 39 25.93 -12.10 5.48
CA ILE A 39 24.76 -11.23 5.46
C ILE A 39 24.88 -10.21 6.62
N PRO A 40 24.65 -8.91 6.39
CA PRO A 40 24.63 -7.92 7.47
C PRO A 40 23.61 -8.28 8.56
N PRO A 41 23.84 -7.91 9.84
CA PRO A 41 22.88 -8.16 10.92
C PRO A 41 21.47 -7.62 10.66
N SER A 42 21.38 -6.49 9.95
CA SER A 42 20.15 -5.86 9.49
C SER A 42 20.28 -5.37 8.05
N TRP A 43 19.24 -5.52 7.24
CA TRP A 43 19.23 -5.09 5.82
C TRP A 43 17.80 -4.76 5.37
N ARG A 44 17.62 -4.26 4.13
CA ARG A 44 16.32 -3.81 3.61
C ARG A 44 15.70 -4.82 2.66
N LEU A 45 14.55 -5.37 3.04
CA LEU A 45 13.74 -6.24 2.20
C LEU A 45 12.80 -5.41 1.31
N LEU A 46 12.81 -5.66 0.00
CA LEU A 46 11.84 -5.09 -0.93
C LEU A 46 10.57 -5.94 -0.93
N VAL A 47 9.45 -5.32 -0.55
CA VAL A 47 8.12 -5.93 -0.62
C VAL A 47 7.27 -5.17 -1.64
N VAL A 48 6.58 -5.91 -2.50
CA VAL A 48 5.72 -5.36 -3.56
C VAL A 48 4.31 -5.89 -3.40
N ALA A 49 3.31 -5.03 -3.46
CA ALA A 49 1.93 -5.46 -3.45
C ALA A 49 1.62 -6.23 -4.74
N ARG A 50 0.85 -7.33 -4.65
CA ARG A 50 0.32 -7.98 -5.85
C ARG A 50 -0.72 -7.08 -6.50
N PRO A 51 -0.88 -7.15 -7.84
CA PRO A 51 -1.94 -6.46 -8.54
C PRO A 51 -3.30 -6.71 -7.89
N PRO A 52 -4.19 -5.70 -7.85
CA PRO A 52 -4.13 -4.45 -8.63
C PRO A 52 -3.25 -3.34 -8.05
N ALA A 53 -2.75 -3.49 -6.82
CA ALA A 53 -1.88 -2.48 -6.21
C ALA A 53 -0.48 -2.52 -6.87
N SER A 54 0.08 -1.35 -7.16
CA SER A 54 1.45 -1.18 -7.67
C SER A 54 2.42 -0.65 -6.59
N ASP A 55 1.97 -0.63 -5.34
CA ASP A 55 2.74 -0.13 -4.22
C ASP A 55 3.92 -1.04 -3.89
N SER A 56 5.02 -0.43 -3.46
CA SER A 56 6.17 -1.15 -2.93
C SER A 56 6.72 -0.42 -1.73
N CYS A 57 7.33 -1.16 -0.81
CA CYS A 57 8.00 -0.60 0.34
C CYS A 57 9.31 -1.34 0.62
N ARG A 58 10.19 -0.70 1.40
CA ARG A 58 11.42 -1.32 1.91
C ARG A 58 11.33 -1.42 3.41
N VAL A 59 11.34 -2.65 3.91
CA VAL A 59 11.26 -2.98 5.33
C VAL A 59 12.65 -3.30 5.85
N ASP A 60 13.05 -2.67 6.96
CA ASP A 60 14.27 -3.06 7.66
C ASP A 60 14.03 -4.39 8.38
N VAL A 61 14.85 -5.39 8.07
CA VAL A 61 14.71 -6.76 8.60
C VAL A 61 16.02 -7.24 9.22
N ALA A 62 15.91 -8.20 10.13
CA ALA A 62 17.03 -8.87 10.78
C ALA A 62 16.86 -10.39 10.75
N ARG A 63 17.94 -11.14 10.97
CA ARG A 63 17.99 -12.62 10.93
C ARG A 63 16.79 -13.30 11.59
N GLY A 64 16.56 -12.94 12.86
CA GLY A 64 15.54 -13.56 13.71
C GLY A 64 14.17 -12.89 13.66
N MET A 65 13.96 -11.89 12.78
CA MET A 65 12.67 -11.20 12.68
C MET A 65 11.61 -12.19 12.15
N PRO A 66 10.50 -12.42 12.87
CA PRO A 66 9.39 -13.22 12.38
C PRO A 66 8.71 -12.59 11.15
N LEU A 67 8.15 -13.41 10.28
CA LEU A 67 7.35 -12.92 9.14
C LEU A 67 6.11 -12.13 9.58
N ALA A 68 5.58 -12.40 10.78
CA ALA A 68 4.51 -11.61 11.39
C ALA A 68 4.92 -10.13 11.59
N ASP A 69 6.16 -9.87 11.97
CA ASP A 69 6.69 -8.52 12.18
C ASP A 69 6.96 -7.84 10.83
N VAL A 70 7.44 -8.59 9.83
CA VAL A 70 7.54 -8.11 8.44
C VAL A 70 6.16 -7.69 7.94
N ARG A 71 5.12 -8.50 8.18
CA ARG A 71 3.72 -8.17 7.83
C ARG A 71 3.27 -6.86 8.46
N ALA A 72 3.49 -6.70 9.76
CA ALA A 72 3.13 -5.48 10.48
C ALA A 72 3.88 -4.25 9.94
N ALA A 73 5.17 -4.38 9.61
CA ALA A 73 5.96 -3.29 9.05
C ALA A 73 5.51 -2.89 7.63
N VAL A 74 5.15 -3.85 6.78
CA VAL A 74 4.55 -3.59 5.46
C VAL A 74 3.24 -2.83 5.61
N ALA A 75 2.34 -3.32 6.48
CA ALA A 75 1.06 -2.69 6.73
C ALA A 75 1.22 -1.24 7.25
N ALA A 76 2.13 -1.02 8.20
CA ALA A 76 2.46 0.31 8.69
C ALA A 76 2.98 1.24 7.59
N SER A 77 3.86 0.74 6.70
CA SER A 77 4.38 1.52 5.57
C SER A 77 3.28 1.95 4.59
N TRP A 78 2.20 1.17 4.47
CA TRP A 78 1.06 1.46 3.61
C TRP A 78 -0.14 2.04 4.37
N ARG A 79 0.01 2.32 5.67
CA ARG A 79 -1.05 2.82 6.56
C ARG A 79 -2.29 1.92 6.59
N LEU A 80 -2.06 0.61 6.56
CA LEU A 80 -3.08 -0.42 6.65
C LEU A 80 -3.04 -1.10 8.02
N ALA A 81 -4.12 -1.80 8.37
CA ALA A 81 -4.09 -2.77 9.47
C ALA A 81 -3.19 -3.96 9.09
N ALA A 82 -2.54 -4.60 10.07
CA ALA A 82 -1.64 -5.72 9.82
C ALA A 82 -2.37 -6.92 9.16
N GLU A 83 -3.64 -7.10 9.52
CA GLU A 83 -4.55 -8.12 9.00
C GLU A 83 -4.91 -7.90 7.54
N ALA A 84 -4.76 -6.67 7.03
CA ALA A 84 -4.97 -6.39 5.62
C ALA A 84 -3.88 -7.03 4.75
N VAL A 85 -2.70 -7.35 5.30
CA VAL A 85 -1.67 -8.10 4.56
C VAL A 85 -1.90 -9.60 4.77
N GLU A 86 -2.65 -10.21 3.85
CA GLU A 86 -3.16 -11.58 4.00
C GLU A 86 -2.10 -12.66 3.81
N ALA A 87 -1.14 -12.41 2.93
CA ALA A 87 -0.13 -13.39 2.57
C ALA A 87 1.16 -12.75 2.06
N LEU A 88 2.29 -13.42 2.30
CA LEU A 88 3.58 -13.14 1.67
C LEU A 88 3.90 -14.26 0.68
N PHE A 89 4.56 -13.91 -0.41
CA PHE A 89 4.95 -14.84 -1.47
C PHE A 89 6.40 -14.60 -1.89
N LEU A 90 7.11 -15.68 -2.17
CA LEU A 90 8.44 -15.68 -2.77
C LEU A 90 8.37 -16.44 -4.09
N ASP A 91 8.70 -15.78 -5.20
CA ASP A 91 8.63 -16.37 -6.54
C ASP A 91 7.25 -17.04 -6.80
N ASP A 92 6.19 -16.32 -6.42
CA ASP A 92 4.78 -16.73 -6.45
C ASP A 92 4.34 -17.88 -5.53
N ALA A 93 5.27 -18.57 -4.87
CA ALA A 93 4.97 -19.57 -3.86
C ALA A 93 4.56 -18.90 -2.53
N PRO A 94 3.50 -19.38 -1.86
CA PRO A 94 3.07 -18.82 -0.58
C PRO A 94 4.11 -19.09 0.50
N LEU A 95 4.59 -18.02 1.12
CA LEU A 95 5.56 -18.05 2.21
C LEU A 95 4.87 -18.07 3.58
N ALA A 96 3.85 -17.22 3.74
CA ALA A 96 3.04 -17.14 4.95
C ALA A 96 1.64 -16.62 4.63
N GLY A 97 0.65 -17.01 5.44
CA GLY A 97 -0.76 -16.65 5.20
C GLY A 97 -1.40 -17.43 4.05
N GLY A 98 -2.69 -17.17 3.80
CA GLY A 98 -3.47 -17.90 2.80
C GLY A 98 -3.34 -19.42 2.92
N GLN A 99 -2.87 -20.07 1.85
CA GLN A 99 -2.67 -21.52 1.77
C GLN A 99 -1.52 -22.06 2.64
N ALA A 100 -0.55 -21.22 3.02
CA ALA A 100 0.55 -21.62 3.91
C ALA A 100 0.12 -21.74 5.38
N GLY A 101 -1.08 -21.24 5.72
CA GLY A 101 -1.63 -21.27 7.07
C GLY A 101 -1.03 -20.23 8.03
N GLY A 102 -1.62 -20.12 9.22
CA GLY A 102 -1.23 -19.12 10.23
C GLY A 102 0.12 -19.39 10.90
N ALA A 103 0.52 -20.66 11.04
CA ALA A 103 1.77 -21.03 11.70
C ALA A 103 3.01 -20.54 10.93
N ALA A 104 2.91 -20.39 9.62
CA ALA A 104 4.00 -19.90 8.77
C ALA A 104 4.43 -18.46 9.11
N TRP A 105 3.57 -17.66 9.76
CA TRP A 105 3.93 -16.32 10.23
C TRP A 105 5.00 -16.32 11.32
N ALA A 106 5.21 -17.45 12.01
CA ALA A 106 6.25 -17.62 13.02
C ALA A 106 7.63 -17.94 12.43
N LEU A 107 7.72 -18.24 11.12
CA LEU A 107 9.01 -18.40 10.45
C LEU A 107 9.79 -17.09 10.53
N THR A 108 11.11 -17.19 10.66
CA THR A 108 12.01 -16.04 10.63
C THR A 108 12.45 -15.71 9.21
N VAL A 109 12.94 -14.48 9.00
CA VAL A 109 13.53 -14.04 7.72
C VAL A 109 14.65 -14.96 7.24
N GLU A 110 15.48 -15.51 8.13
CA GLU A 110 16.51 -16.49 7.80
C GLU A 110 15.90 -17.83 7.35
N GLN A 111 14.98 -18.39 8.13
CA GLN A 111 14.33 -19.67 7.79
C GLN A 111 13.57 -19.59 6.46
N ALA A 112 13.04 -18.42 6.13
CA ALA A 112 12.38 -18.12 4.87
C ALA A 112 13.34 -17.82 3.70
N GLY A 113 14.65 -17.71 3.93
CA GLY A 113 15.65 -17.51 2.89
C GLY A 113 15.53 -16.19 2.11
N LEU A 114 15.10 -15.10 2.76
CA LEU A 114 14.70 -13.87 2.07
C LEU A 114 15.84 -12.96 1.62
N PHE A 115 17.09 -13.20 2.04
CA PHE A 115 18.19 -12.31 1.71
C PHE A 115 18.40 -12.17 0.20
N GLY A 116 18.42 -10.92 -0.28
CA GLY A 116 18.55 -10.59 -1.71
C GLY A 116 17.33 -10.96 -2.56
N ARG A 117 16.23 -11.40 -1.95
CA ARG A 117 14.99 -11.76 -2.64
C ARG A 117 14.00 -10.60 -2.66
N ARG A 118 13.14 -10.58 -3.67
CA ARG A 118 11.95 -9.72 -3.73
C ARG A 118 10.77 -10.53 -3.21
N VAL A 119 10.07 -9.98 -2.22
CA VAL A 119 8.83 -10.58 -1.72
C VAL A 119 7.65 -9.86 -2.33
N THR A 120 6.61 -10.61 -2.69
CA THR A 120 5.31 -10.02 -3.03
C THR A 120 4.32 -10.30 -1.91
N CYS A 121 3.30 -9.46 -1.74
CA CYS A 121 2.27 -9.71 -0.74
C CYS A 121 0.87 -9.53 -1.31
N GLY A 122 -0.05 -10.37 -0.83
CA GLY A 122 -1.48 -10.19 -1.03
C GLY A 122 -2.00 -9.22 0.02
N VAL A 123 -2.71 -8.18 -0.44
CA VAL A 123 -3.38 -7.24 0.43
C VAL A 123 -4.88 -7.41 0.24
N ARG A 124 -5.59 -7.69 1.34
CA ARG A 124 -7.03 -7.50 1.40
C ARG A 124 -7.27 -6.01 1.31
N VAL A 125 -7.67 -5.58 0.12
CA VAL A 125 -8.43 -4.34 0.02
C VAL A 125 -9.74 -4.68 0.72
N GLU A 126 -9.91 -4.22 1.95
CA GLU A 126 -11.22 -4.26 2.59
C GLU A 126 -12.14 -3.56 1.59
N GLN A 127 -13.00 -4.35 0.93
CA GLN A 127 -13.92 -3.83 -0.07
C GLN A 127 -15.01 -3.09 0.69
N GLN A 128 -14.66 -1.94 1.27
CA GLN A 128 -15.64 -0.91 1.47
C GLN A 128 -16.11 -0.57 0.05
N PRO A 129 -17.39 -0.80 -0.29
CA PRO A 129 -17.85 -0.67 -1.65
C PRO A 129 -17.44 0.73 -2.13
N PRO A 130 -16.64 0.85 -3.20
CA PRO A 130 -15.95 2.10 -3.57
C PRO A 130 -16.90 3.27 -3.83
N GLY A 131 -18.22 3.01 -3.94
CA GLY A 131 -19.26 4.01 -4.05
C GLY A 131 -19.89 4.46 -2.73
N GLU A 132 -19.81 3.71 -1.63
CA GLU A 132 -20.52 4.08 -0.39
C GLU A 132 -19.86 5.28 0.30
N ASP A 133 -18.52 5.34 0.30
CA ASP A 133 -17.79 6.51 0.78
C ASP A 133 -18.02 7.75 -0.12
N LEU A 134 -17.96 7.57 -1.44
CA LEU A 134 -18.22 8.66 -2.39
C LEU A 134 -19.66 9.18 -2.30
N ALA A 135 -20.64 8.29 -2.11
CA ALA A 135 -22.03 8.66 -1.92
C ALA A 135 -22.25 9.38 -0.58
N ALA A 136 -21.60 8.92 0.50
CA ALA A 136 -21.62 9.61 1.79
C ALA A 136 -21.01 11.01 1.69
N GLN A 137 -19.84 11.16 1.05
CA GLN A 137 -19.20 12.45 0.82
C GLN A 137 -20.07 13.39 -0.03
N MET A 138 -20.75 12.87 -1.05
CA MET A 138 -21.71 13.65 -1.84
C MET A 138 -22.91 14.10 -0.99
N ASN A 139 -23.47 13.20 -0.16
CA ASN A 139 -24.56 13.55 0.76
C ASN A 139 -24.14 14.64 1.76
N GLU A 140 -22.92 14.57 2.29
CA GLU A 140 -22.37 15.57 3.19
C GLU A 140 -22.21 16.94 2.51
N LEU A 141 -21.73 16.98 1.27
CA LEU A 141 -21.61 18.22 0.49
C LEU A 141 -22.98 18.85 0.23
N GLU A 142 -23.98 18.07 -0.19
CA GLU A 142 -25.34 18.56 -0.41
C GLU A 142 -26.01 19.08 0.88
N ALA A 143 -25.76 18.38 2.00
CA ALA A 143 -26.22 18.81 3.32
C ALA A 143 -25.55 20.12 3.75
N ALA A 144 -24.24 20.27 3.49
CA ALA A 144 -23.49 21.48 3.79
C ALA A 144 -23.98 22.68 2.98
N VAL A 145 -24.17 22.53 1.66
CA VAL A 145 -24.74 23.59 0.80
C VAL A 145 -26.12 24.02 1.28
N SER A 146 -26.99 23.06 1.58
CA SER A 146 -28.31 23.33 2.16
C SER A 146 -28.24 23.97 3.55
N GLY A 147 -27.17 23.74 4.30
CA GLY A 147 -26.86 24.42 5.56
C GLY A 147 -26.53 25.90 5.36
N VAL A 148 -25.61 26.21 4.45
CA VAL A 148 -25.20 27.59 4.12
C VAL A 148 -26.38 28.41 3.63
N GLU A 149 -27.20 27.86 2.72
CA GLU A 149 -28.39 28.56 2.22
C GLU A 149 -29.41 28.88 3.32
N ARG A 150 -29.64 27.94 4.25
CA ARG A 150 -30.54 28.16 5.38
C ARG A 150 -30.00 29.23 6.32
N ALA A 151 -28.71 29.19 6.63
CA ALA A 151 -28.06 30.20 7.46
C ALA A 151 -28.14 31.60 6.84
N LEU A 152 -27.93 31.72 5.53
CA LEU A 152 -28.07 32.97 4.80
C LEU A 152 -29.52 33.50 4.82
N LYS A 153 -30.50 32.63 4.53
CA LYS A 153 -31.93 33.00 4.56
C LYS A 153 -32.41 33.41 5.96
N ALA A 154 -31.87 32.79 7.01
CA ALA A 154 -32.18 33.11 8.39
C ALA A 154 -31.44 34.36 8.91
N GLY A 155 -30.57 34.98 8.11
CA GLY A 155 -29.74 36.11 8.53
C GLY A 155 -28.65 35.73 9.54
N GLN A 156 -28.34 34.43 9.68
CA GLN A 156 -27.30 33.90 10.58
C GLN A 156 -25.91 33.98 9.97
N ALA A 157 -25.81 34.09 8.64
CA ALA A 157 -24.58 34.30 7.90
C ALA A 157 -24.69 35.56 7.04
N THR A 158 -23.60 36.33 6.95
CA THR A 158 -23.51 37.43 5.99
C THR A 158 -23.30 36.88 4.58
N ALA A 159 -23.64 37.66 3.55
CA ALA A 159 -23.43 37.26 2.16
C ALA A 159 -21.96 36.93 1.85
N GLY A 160 -21.01 37.69 2.44
CA GLY A 160 -19.58 37.44 2.27
C GLY A 160 -19.11 36.12 2.90
N GLN A 161 -19.63 35.76 4.07
CA GLN A 161 -19.34 34.47 4.71
C GLN A 161 -19.93 33.31 3.90
N ALA A 162 -21.20 33.43 3.49
CA ALA A 162 -21.84 32.41 2.67
C ALA A 162 -21.08 32.19 1.36
N HIS A 163 -20.65 33.26 0.68
CA HIS A 163 -19.84 33.15 -0.54
C HIS A 163 -18.50 32.42 -0.30
N ALA A 164 -17.78 32.76 0.77
CA ALA A 164 -16.52 32.10 1.10
C ALA A 164 -16.71 30.61 1.43
N GLU A 165 -17.76 30.25 2.16
CA GLU A 165 -18.08 28.85 2.47
C GLU A 165 -18.50 28.06 1.22
N LEU A 166 -19.33 28.63 0.34
CA LEU A 166 -19.72 28.01 -0.91
C LEU A 166 -18.51 27.76 -1.82
N ALA A 167 -17.57 28.72 -1.93
CA ALA A 167 -16.34 28.54 -2.69
C ALA A 167 -15.46 27.40 -2.14
N GLN A 168 -15.44 27.18 -0.82
CA GLN A 168 -14.74 26.03 -0.23
C GLN A 168 -15.43 24.70 -0.54
N LEU A 169 -16.77 24.68 -0.54
CA LEU A 169 -17.56 23.51 -0.90
C LEU A 169 -17.41 23.16 -2.38
N GLU A 170 -17.38 24.16 -3.27
CA GLU A 170 -17.08 24.01 -4.70
C GLU A 170 -15.70 23.34 -4.92
N ALA A 171 -14.66 23.87 -4.28
CA ALA A 171 -13.32 23.28 -4.36
C ALA A 171 -13.23 21.86 -3.76
N ARG A 172 -14.13 21.50 -2.82
CA ARG A 172 -14.25 20.12 -2.34
C ARG A 172 -14.97 19.23 -3.34
N LEU A 173 -16.02 19.73 -3.98
CA LEU A 173 -16.76 19.02 -5.03
C LEU A 173 -15.87 18.71 -6.23
N ASP A 174 -15.07 19.67 -6.69
CA ASP A 174 -14.10 19.48 -7.79
C ASP A 174 -13.09 18.38 -7.48
N ARG A 175 -12.55 18.38 -6.24
CA ARG A 175 -11.64 17.33 -5.79
C ARG A 175 -12.32 15.97 -5.74
N LEU A 176 -13.58 15.91 -5.30
CA LEU A 176 -14.36 14.67 -5.28
C LEU A 176 -14.62 14.14 -6.71
N GLN A 177 -14.87 15.01 -7.67
CA GLN A 177 -15.04 14.63 -9.08
C GLN A 177 -13.74 14.09 -9.68
N CYS A 178 -12.65 14.88 -9.62
CA CYS A 178 -11.38 14.53 -10.25
C CYS A 178 -10.72 13.30 -9.61
N HIS A 179 -10.66 13.25 -8.27
CA HIS A 179 -9.92 12.19 -7.56
C HIS A 179 -10.79 11.03 -7.08
N GLY A 180 -12.10 11.23 -6.95
CA GLY A 180 -13.04 10.20 -6.54
C GLY A 180 -13.76 9.58 -7.73
N ILE A 181 -14.74 10.30 -8.28
CA ILE A 181 -15.72 9.77 -9.25
C ILE A 181 -15.06 9.33 -10.56
N ASP A 182 -14.14 10.12 -11.11
CA ASP A 182 -13.50 9.79 -12.39
C ASP A 182 -12.40 8.74 -12.25
N SER A 183 -11.64 8.80 -11.16
CA SER A 183 -10.54 7.86 -10.88
C SER A 183 -11.06 6.48 -10.46
N ALA A 184 -12.18 6.40 -9.73
CA ALA A 184 -12.79 5.14 -9.34
C ALA A 184 -13.30 4.34 -10.56
N GLY A 185 -13.70 5.02 -11.64
CA GLY A 185 -14.30 4.39 -12.81
C GLY A 185 -13.36 3.45 -13.58
N THR A 186 -12.05 3.72 -13.58
CA THR A 186 -11.07 2.92 -14.33
C THR A 186 -10.54 1.74 -13.53
N ALA A 187 -10.25 1.93 -12.24
CA ALA A 187 -9.70 0.89 -11.38
C ALA A 187 -10.78 -0.01 -10.76
N ALA A 188 -11.87 0.56 -10.23
CA ALA A 188 -12.89 -0.21 -9.52
C ALA A 188 -13.79 -1.01 -10.49
N SER A 189 -14.08 -0.49 -11.69
CA SER A 189 -14.91 -1.22 -12.67
C SER A 189 -14.27 -2.52 -13.17
N ALA A 190 -12.94 -2.65 -13.12
CA ALA A 190 -12.25 -3.88 -13.50
C ALA A 190 -12.27 -4.95 -12.40
N LEU A 191 -12.53 -4.55 -11.16
CA LEU A 191 -12.41 -5.38 -9.96
C LEU A 191 -13.75 -5.61 -9.26
N ALA A 192 -14.78 -4.84 -9.60
CA ALA A 192 -16.10 -4.95 -9.00
C ALA A 192 -16.77 -6.27 -9.41
N ALA A 193 -17.42 -6.93 -8.43
CA ALA A 193 -18.24 -8.10 -8.67
C ALA A 193 -19.41 -7.82 -9.63
N ASP A 194 -19.90 -6.57 -9.64
CA ASP A 194 -20.90 -6.07 -10.58
C ASP A 194 -20.41 -4.76 -11.24
N PRO A 195 -19.83 -4.83 -12.45
CA PRO A 195 -19.35 -3.66 -13.16
C PRO A 195 -20.49 -2.74 -13.63
N GLU A 196 -21.72 -3.24 -13.77
CA GLU A 196 -22.86 -2.44 -14.21
C GLU A 196 -23.37 -1.55 -13.07
N ALA A 197 -23.53 -2.11 -11.87
CA ALA A 197 -23.86 -1.35 -10.67
C ALA A 197 -22.85 -0.22 -10.39
N ALA A 198 -21.54 -0.50 -10.56
CA ALA A 198 -20.50 0.52 -10.40
C ALA A 198 -20.63 1.67 -11.42
N ARG A 199 -20.95 1.36 -12.68
CA ARG A 199 -21.17 2.38 -13.72
C ARG A 199 -22.43 3.20 -13.47
N GLN A 200 -23.50 2.57 -13.00
CA GLN A 200 -24.73 3.26 -12.65
C GLN A 200 -24.50 4.23 -11.47
N MET A 201 -23.82 3.77 -10.43
CA MET A 201 -23.44 4.62 -9.29
C MET A 201 -22.60 5.83 -9.74
N ARG A 202 -21.61 5.61 -10.62
CA ARG A 202 -20.79 6.71 -11.16
C ARG A 202 -21.64 7.74 -11.91
N ARG A 203 -22.53 7.29 -12.80
CA ARG A 203 -23.43 8.21 -13.54
C ARG A 203 -24.30 9.03 -12.61
N GLU A 204 -24.84 8.40 -11.56
CA GLU A 204 -25.64 9.10 -10.57
C GLU A 204 -24.82 10.13 -9.79
N LEU A 205 -23.62 9.78 -9.33
CA LEU A 205 -22.74 10.73 -8.63
C LEU A 205 -22.29 11.88 -9.54
N THR A 206 -21.96 11.62 -10.81
CA THR A 206 -21.64 12.67 -11.78
C THR A 206 -22.82 13.62 -11.98
N ARG A 207 -24.03 13.07 -12.18
CA ARG A 207 -25.25 13.87 -12.33
C ARG A 207 -25.51 14.75 -11.10
N ARG A 208 -25.35 14.20 -9.90
CA ARG A 208 -25.51 14.95 -8.64
C ARG A 208 -24.50 16.08 -8.52
N ALA A 209 -23.25 15.81 -8.87
CA ALA A 209 -22.20 16.82 -8.86
C ALA A 209 -22.51 17.97 -9.86
N GLU A 210 -22.98 17.66 -11.06
CA GLU A 210 -23.41 18.66 -12.05
C GLU A 210 -24.58 19.52 -11.52
N LEU A 211 -25.57 18.89 -10.88
CA LEU A 211 -26.69 19.61 -10.26
C LEU A 211 -26.23 20.51 -9.11
N LEU A 212 -25.26 20.06 -8.32
CA LEU A 212 -24.72 20.84 -7.21
C LEU A 212 -23.91 22.03 -7.72
N HIS A 213 -23.08 21.84 -8.76
CA HIS A 213 -22.36 22.92 -9.45
C HIS A 213 -23.30 23.98 -10.03
N ALA A 214 -24.43 23.59 -10.62
CA ALA A 214 -25.42 24.54 -11.14
C ALA A 214 -26.15 25.35 -10.05
N ARG A 215 -26.09 24.90 -8.79
CA ARG A 215 -26.75 25.53 -7.65
C ARG A 215 -25.83 26.49 -6.88
N LEU A 216 -24.52 26.21 -6.87
CA LEU A 216 -23.48 27.07 -6.28
C LEU A 216 -23.31 28.35 -7.11
#